data_AF-A0A3S0BGW3-F1
#
_entry.id   AF-A0A3S0BGW3-F1
#
_cell.length_a   1.000
_cell.length_b   1.000
_cell.length_c   1.000
_cell.angle_alpha   90.00
_cell.angle_beta   90.00
_cell.angle_gamma   90.00
#
_symmetry.space_group_name_H-M   'P 1'
#
loop_
_entity.id
_entity.type
_entity.pdbx_description
1 polymer ?
#
loop_
_entity_poly.entity_id
_entity_poly.type
_entity_poly.pdbx_seq_one_letter_code
_entity_poly.pdbx_strand_id
1 'polypeptide(L)' 'MSADGDLTGWLAFDIGCIECGEESGVIGIYDTEAEAQAAADAAEVRQADDWHGQHSMEVFDLSAQGSFSLYAKDADAS' A
#
# COMPACT_ATOMS: atom_id res chain seq x y z
N MET A 1 -23.63 17.11 2.56
CA MET A 1 -23.24 15.83 1.92
C MET A 1 -22.05 16.19 1.06
N SER A 2 -20.84 16.04 1.58
CA SER A 2 -19.64 16.34 0.79
C SER A 2 -19.42 15.19 -0.17
N ALA A 3 -19.43 15.52 -1.46
CA ALA A 3 -18.74 14.75 -2.48
C ALA A 3 -17.23 14.75 -2.14
N ASP A 4 -16.47 13.86 -2.77
CA ASP A 4 -15.04 13.63 -2.56
C ASP A 4 -14.74 12.67 -1.40
N GLY A 5 -14.71 11.37 -1.73
CA GLY A 5 -14.18 10.32 -0.87
C GLY A 5 -12.66 10.48 -0.74
N ASP A 6 -12.26 11.36 0.17
CA ASP A 6 -10.88 11.51 0.60
C ASP A 6 -10.43 10.18 1.22
N LEU A 7 -9.48 9.49 0.59
CA LEU A 7 -8.92 8.26 1.12
C LEU A 7 -8.03 8.62 2.31
N THR A 8 -8.64 8.74 3.49
CA THR A 8 -7.90 8.93 4.75
C THR A 8 -7.38 7.58 5.20
N GLY A 9 -6.05 7.39 5.20
CA GLY A 9 -5.46 6.15 5.68
C GLY A 9 -4.03 5.92 5.19
N TRP A 10 -3.50 4.76 5.54
CA TRP A 10 -2.13 4.35 5.28
C TRP A 10 -2.13 2.98 4.59
N LEU A 11 -1.44 2.89 3.46
CA LEU A 11 -1.29 1.66 2.70
C LEU A 11 0.04 0.99 3.08
N ALA A 12 -0.01 -0.26 3.51
CA ALA A 12 1.16 -1.13 3.56
C ALA A 12 1.23 -1.97 2.27
N PHE A 13 2.36 -1.93 1.58
CA PHE A 13 2.53 -2.52 0.26
C PHE A 13 3.80 -3.37 0.20
N ASP A 14 3.67 -4.55 -0.39
CA ASP A 14 4.77 -5.46 -0.69
C ASP A 14 5.23 -5.22 -2.12
N ILE A 15 6.43 -4.67 -2.27
CA ILE A 15 7.11 -4.57 -3.56
C ILE A 15 7.76 -5.93 -3.84
N GLY A 16 7.03 -6.73 -4.62
CA GLY A 16 7.44 -8.04 -5.12
C GLY A 16 8.83 -8.07 -5.77
N CYS A 17 9.40 -9.27 -5.84
CA CYS A 17 10.80 -9.48 -6.21
C CYS A 17 11.01 -9.66 -7.72
N ILE A 18 11.89 -8.84 -8.29
CA ILE A 18 12.28 -8.92 -9.71
C ILE A 18 13.07 -10.20 -10.06
N GLU A 19 13.74 -10.82 -9.07
CA GLU A 19 14.62 -11.97 -9.30
C GLU A 19 13.84 -13.28 -9.42
N CYS A 20 12.82 -13.48 -8.57
CA CYS A 20 11.98 -14.68 -8.58
C CYS A 20 10.68 -14.49 -9.38
N GLY A 21 10.31 -13.25 -9.71
CA GLY A 21 9.10 -12.92 -10.46
C GLY A 21 7.83 -12.87 -9.61
N GLU A 22 7.96 -12.80 -8.28
CA GLU A 22 6.82 -12.60 -7.38
C GLU A 22 6.22 -11.21 -7.59
N GLU A 23 4.89 -11.16 -7.71
CA GLU A 23 4.17 -9.92 -7.98
C GLU A 23 4.06 -9.03 -6.75
N SER A 24 4.03 -7.71 -6.97
CA SER A 24 3.76 -6.76 -5.90
C SER A 24 2.30 -6.86 -5.43
N GLY A 25 2.08 -6.65 -4.13
CA GLY A 25 0.78 -6.86 -3.50
C GLY A 25 0.44 -5.87 -2.39
N VAL A 26 -0.85 -5.67 -2.17
CA VAL A 26 -1.34 -4.91 -1.02
C VAL A 26 -1.32 -5.81 0.22
N ILE A 27 -0.62 -5.38 1.27
CA ILE A 27 -0.66 -6.04 2.59
C ILE A 27 -1.96 -5.64 3.30
N GLY A 28 -2.28 -4.34 3.30
CA GLY A 28 -3.50 -3.81 3.89
C GLY A 28 -3.59 -2.28 3.84
N ILE A 29 -4.78 -1.77 4.17
CA ILE A 29 -5.05 -0.34 4.38
C ILE A 29 -5.47 -0.15 5.83
N TYR A 30 -4.89 0.85 6.48
CA TYR A 30 -5.00 1.09 7.91
C TYR A 30 -5.36 2.54 8.21
N ASP A 31 -5.93 2.80 9.38
CA ASP A 31 -6.30 4.15 9.79
C ASP A 31 -5.07 4.97 10.21
N THR A 32 -4.01 4.30 10.70
CA THR A 32 -2.79 4.96 11.20
C THR A 32 -1.51 4.41 10.56
N GLU A 33 -0.48 5.27 10.48
CA GLU A 33 0.86 4.91 10.00
C GLU A 33 1.45 3.76 10.82
N ALA A 34 1.28 3.81 12.14
CA ALA A 34 1.83 2.81 13.05
C ALA A 34 1.23 1.41 12.82
N GLU A 35 -0.06 1.32 12.51
CA GLU A 35 -0.70 0.04 12.17
C GLU A 35 -0.21 -0.49 10.81
N ALA A 36 -0.08 0.39 9.82
CA ALA A 36 0.47 0.03 8.51
C ALA A 36 1.93 -0.43 8.62
N GLN A 37 2.76 0.28 9.39
CA GLN A 37 4.15 -0.09 9.63
C GLN A 37 4.27 -1.42 10.37
N ALA A 38 3.45 -1.63 11.40
CA ALA A 38 3.44 -2.91 12.12
C ALA A 38 3.07 -4.09 11.19
N ALA A 39 2.18 -3.87 10.21
CA ALA A 39 1.84 -4.86 9.22
C ALA A 39 2.96 -5.11 8.20
N ALA A 40 3.63 -4.03 7.75
CA ALA A 40 4.81 -4.11 6.88
C ALA A 40 5.96 -4.88 7.54
N ASP A 41 6.30 -4.54 8.79
CA ASP A 41 7.33 -5.22 9.58
C ASP A 41 7.00 -6.71 9.75
N ALA A 42 5.73 -7.03 10.06
CA ALA A 42 5.29 -8.41 10.17
C ALA A 42 5.33 -9.17 8.85
N ALA A 43 5.20 -8.49 7.70
CA ALA A 43 5.37 -9.08 6.38
C ALA A 43 6.84 -9.30 6.05
N GLU A 44 7.72 -8.36 6.39
CA GLU A 44 9.17 -8.49 6.23
C GLU A 44 9.72 -9.69 7.01
N VAL A 45 9.31 -9.87 8.27
CA VAL A 45 9.70 -11.05 9.08
C VAL A 45 9.26 -12.36 8.42
N ARG A 46 8.01 -12.42 7.95
CA ARG A 46 7.48 -13.61 7.26
C ARG A 46 8.23 -13.90 5.96
N GLN A 47 8.60 -12.87 5.22
CA GLN A 47 9.35 -13.00 3.98
C GLN A 47 10.76 -13.54 4.27
N ALA A 48 11.44 -13.00 5.28
CA ALA A 48 12.79 -13.40 5.67
C ALA A 48 12.85 -14.87 6.12
N ASP A 49 11.78 -15.37 6.76
CA ASP A 49 11.69 -16.76 7.23
C ASP A 49 11.51 -17.80 6.11
N ASP A 50 10.92 -17.43 4.97
CA ASP A 50 10.59 -18.35 3.85
C ASP A 50 11.40 -18.07 2.56
N TRP A 51 12.29 -17.06 2.60
CA TRP A 51 13.17 -16.57 1.52
C TRP A 51 12.64 -16.80 0.08
N HIS A 52 11.68 -15.97 -0.34
CA HIS A 52 11.18 -15.92 -1.72
C HIS A 52 11.89 -14.86 -2.58
N GLY A 53 13.13 -14.48 -2.27
CA GLY A 53 13.90 -13.46 -3.01
C GLY A 53 14.02 -12.13 -2.26
N GLN A 54 14.37 -11.04 -2.95
CA GLN A 54 14.44 -9.70 -2.36
C GLN A 54 13.12 -8.94 -2.54
N HIS A 55 12.42 -8.70 -1.43
CA HIS A 55 11.21 -7.87 -1.36
C HIS A 55 11.51 -6.56 -0.62
N SER A 56 10.70 -5.53 -0.86
CA SER A 56 10.70 -4.28 -0.06
C SER A 56 9.30 -4.01 0.45
N MET A 57 9.16 -3.78 1.76
CA MET A 57 7.89 -3.44 2.37
C MET A 57 7.83 -1.92 2.56
N GLU A 58 6.84 -1.27 1.98
CA GLU A 58 6.71 0.19 1.99
C GLU A 58 5.35 0.63 2.55
N VAL A 59 5.34 1.79 3.21
CA VAL A 59 4.14 2.41 3.75
C VAL A 59 3.88 3.75 3.07
N PHE A 60 2.65 3.97 2.60
CA PHE A 60 2.25 5.18 1.88
C PHE A 60 1.08 5.87 2.56
N ASP A 61 1.19 7.18 2.76
CA ASP A 61 0.08 8.04 3.20
C ASP A 61 -0.89 8.27 2.03
N LEU A 62 -2.14 7.82 2.17
CA LEU A 62 -3.17 7.98 1.15
C LEU A 62 -3.80 9.38 1.16
N SER A 63 -3.62 10.13 2.24
CA SER A 63 -4.09 11.52 2.37
C SER A 63 -3.09 12.56 1.85
N ALA A 64 -1.85 12.13 1.55
CA ALA A 64 -0.82 13.03 1.04
C ALA A 64 -1.24 13.64 -0.32
N GLN A 65 -1.12 14.96 -0.45
CA GLN A 65 -1.43 15.67 -1.69
C GLN A 65 -0.59 15.09 -2.85
N GLY A 66 -1.24 14.46 -3.81
CA GLY A 66 -0.59 13.74 -4.91
C GLY A 66 -0.80 12.22 -4.91
N SER A 67 -1.49 11.65 -3.92
CA SER A 67 -1.93 10.23 -3.91
C SER A 67 -2.98 9.90 -4.98
N PHE A 68 -3.29 10.85 -5.87
CA PHE A 68 -4.25 10.72 -6.95
C PHE A 68 -3.88 9.58 -7.90
N SER A 69 -4.74 8.56 -7.92
CA SER A 69 -4.81 7.64 -9.05
C SER A 69 -5.12 8.44 -10.32
N LEU A 70 -4.27 8.36 -11.34
CA LEU A 70 -4.56 8.87 -12.70
C LEU A 70 -5.78 8.19 -13.34
N TYR A 71 -6.28 7.10 -12.72
CA TYR A 71 -7.45 6.34 -13.14
C TYR A 71 -8.68 6.55 -12.26
N ALA A 72 -8.59 7.39 -11.22
CA ALA A 72 -9.76 7.98 -10.57
C ALA A 72 -10.33 9.05 -11.52
N LYS A 73 -10.81 8.62 -12.69
CA LYS A 73 -11.54 9.49 -13.59
C LYS A 73 -12.77 9.99 -12.86
N ASP A 74 -12.87 11.31 -12.78
CA ASP A 74 -14.02 12.13 -12.37
C ASP A 74 -15.31 11.31 -12.29
N ALA A 75 -15.69 10.92 -11.08
CA ALA A 75 -16.96 10.26 -10.81
C ALA A 75 -18.17 11.21 -10.94
N ASP A 76 -17.98 12.42 -11.48
CA ASP A 76 -19.00 13.47 -11.54
C ASP A 76 -18.99 14.23 -12.90
N ALA A 77 -18.95 13.46 -14.00
CA ALA A 77 -19.21 13.98 -15.33
C ALA A 77 -20.29 13.16 -16.02
N SER A 78 -21.54 13.22 -15.52
CA SER A 78 -22.78 12.92 -16.27
C SER A 78 -24.03 13.42 -15.56
#